data_AF-A0A1G0H270-F1
#
_entry.id   AF-A0A1G0H270-F1
#
_cell.length_a   1.000
_cell.length_b   1.000
_cell.length_c   1.000
_cell.angle_alpha   90.00
_cell.angle_beta   90.00
_cell.angle_gamma   90.00
#
_symmetry.space_group_name_H-M   'P 1'
#
loop_
_entity.id
_entity.type
_entity.pdbx_description
1 polymer ?
#
loop_
_entity_poly.entity_id
_entity_poly.type
_entity_poly.pdbx_seq_one_letter_code
_entity_poly.pdbx_strand_id
1 'polypeptide(L)'
;MRRLAKHMSTAFHLVPTNFRFVANIPSFSLANKQTLQSLGLCFPSHTDPLVIKKVLATTGLHRVFEAQNFDPTIDAILNELQKKPVAFDPLATQIFEGVGENPMLTTLLSRVRQKNIASPESLKNALIANDEQREFMVHYICILEVITRLMMADTQFFGHVMDRLLSLTASISNAHHRSTWQTIYYAWRHGKDFFLAIKSASLDPWIWFERCEREHAHQATQEQKKEFIKSHALSGQIPAMVRKAMHPTPYDLRGLRLNIAEASANQAVDRRNAAAGFGLIAYLEKLIHVNALREIGQPFPPENEIKPKNDDFWKRVYGYKKSGNTVAGVGGMPKHWNDLYSSWNMAYIVANHPPHLQFLLSKLLIPTVLNADGPTYIVARVMALWVALFSKEIFDKNNYDPTKLNTPADATKKREDLVRLWAEVNLEKGSGYAQTSKDALQKEVAEQLPSLRNPKMYYHLSMLMWNGRDMHDHSQDNNKGSSANQKK
;
A
#
# COMPACT_ATOMS: atom_id res chain seq x y z
N MET A 1 17.10 -38.16 36.97
CA MET A 1 17.60 -37.21 35.94
C MET A 1 17.88 -37.83 34.55
N ARG A 2 18.35 -39.09 34.41
CA ARG A 2 18.53 -39.73 33.08
C ARG A 2 17.25 -40.24 32.37
N ARG A 3 16.07 -40.13 32.99
CA ARG A 3 14.76 -40.47 32.39
C ARG A 3 13.93 -39.26 31.89
N LEU A 4 14.34 -38.02 32.21
CA LEU A 4 13.73 -36.80 31.67
C LEU A 4 14.32 -36.37 30.32
N ALA A 5 15.53 -36.83 29.99
CA ALA A 5 16.18 -36.55 28.71
C ALA A 5 15.63 -37.37 27.52
N LYS A 6 14.81 -38.41 27.77
CA LYS A 6 14.24 -39.29 26.72
C LYS A 6 12.83 -38.90 26.27
N HIS A 7 12.24 -37.85 26.87
CA HIS A 7 10.94 -37.30 26.48
C HIS A 7 10.98 -35.84 26.01
N MET A 8 12.17 -35.23 25.92
CA MET A 8 12.35 -33.90 25.30
C MET A 8 13.02 -33.96 23.92
N SER A 9 13.28 -35.16 23.37
CA SER A 9 13.97 -35.34 22.08
C SER A 9 13.06 -35.79 20.92
N THR A 10 11.74 -35.62 21.02
CA THR A 10 10.79 -36.14 20.00
C THR A 10 9.76 -35.13 19.49
N ALA A 11 9.94 -33.82 19.71
CA ALA A 11 9.02 -32.80 19.18
C ALA A 11 9.65 -31.78 18.20
N PHE A 12 10.92 -31.95 17.83
CA PHE A 12 11.63 -31.02 16.95
C PHE A 12 12.39 -31.73 15.83
N HIS A 13 11.72 -32.59 15.07
CA HIS A 13 12.15 -32.91 13.71
C HIS A 13 10.93 -33.27 12.88
N LEU A 14 10.89 -32.73 11.64
CA LEU A 14 9.85 -32.80 10.61
C LEU A 14 8.91 -31.58 10.53
N VAL A 15 9.47 -30.42 10.19
CA VAL A 15 8.82 -29.58 9.18
C VAL A 15 9.20 -30.18 7.84
N PRO A 16 8.27 -30.77 7.06
CA PRO A 16 8.59 -31.17 5.71
C PRO A 16 8.94 -29.93 4.92
N THR A 17 10.14 -29.88 4.34
CA THR A 17 10.52 -28.99 3.24
C THR A 17 9.68 -29.32 2.00
N ASN A 18 8.36 -29.14 2.08
CA ASN A 18 7.41 -29.30 0.99
C ASN A 18 7.19 -27.96 0.26
N PHE A 19 8.28 -27.26 -0.03
CA PHE A 19 8.29 -26.22 -1.06
C PHE A 19 8.39 -26.93 -2.42
N ARG A 20 7.25 -27.36 -2.97
CA ARG A 20 7.23 -27.95 -4.32
C ARG A 20 7.27 -26.87 -5.40
N PHE A 21 7.87 -27.23 -6.52
CA PHE A 21 8.16 -26.37 -7.66
C PHE A 21 6.89 -25.88 -8.37
N VAL A 22 6.59 -24.59 -8.26
CA VAL A 22 5.79 -23.89 -9.29
C VAL A 22 6.55 -23.97 -10.62
N ALA A 23 5.86 -24.40 -11.69
CA ALA A 23 6.34 -24.60 -13.05
C ALA A 23 7.07 -23.38 -13.64
N ASN A 24 7.75 -23.56 -14.79
CA ASN A 24 8.42 -22.48 -15.53
C ASN A 24 7.51 -21.26 -15.71
N ILE A 25 7.85 -20.14 -15.09
CA ILE A 25 7.21 -18.84 -15.30
C ILE A 25 8.08 -18.10 -16.34
N PRO A 26 7.62 -17.90 -17.58
CA PRO A 26 8.44 -17.32 -18.65
C PRO A 26 9.01 -15.94 -18.33
N SER A 27 8.26 -15.12 -17.58
CA SER A 27 8.66 -13.78 -17.13
C SER A 27 9.55 -13.76 -15.89
N PHE A 28 9.78 -14.91 -15.24
CA PHE A 28 10.50 -14.96 -13.96
C PHE A 28 11.57 -16.04 -13.92
N SER A 29 12.83 -15.62 -14.08
CA SER A 29 13.98 -16.54 -14.05
C SER A 29 14.06 -17.32 -12.73
N LEU A 30 14.50 -18.58 -12.81
CA LEU A 30 14.80 -19.42 -11.64
C LEU A 30 15.71 -18.69 -10.64
N ALA A 31 16.68 -17.91 -11.16
CA ALA A 31 17.59 -17.10 -10.36
C ALA A 31 16.87 -15.99 -9.56
N ASN A 32 15.89 -15.31 -10.14
CA ASN A 32 15.07 -14.32 -9.41
C ASN A 32 14.25 -14.98 -8.30
N LYS A 33 13.68 -16.16 -8.58
CA LYS A 33 12.93 -16.95 -7.59
C LYS A 33 13.79 -17.38 -6.40
N GLN A 34 14.97 -17.93 -6.68
CA GLN A 34 15.93 -18.29 -5.64
C GLN A 34 16.36 -17.06 -4.82
N THR A 35 16.56 -15.91 -5.46
CA THR A 35 16.93 -14.66 -4.77
C THR A 35 15.83 -14.20 -3.81
N LEU A 36 14.56 -14.18 -4.24
CA LEU A 36 13.44 -13.82 -3.37
C LEU A 36 13.30 -14.78 -2.18
N GLN A 37 13.48 -16.08 -2.43
CA GLN A 37 13.46 -17.09 -1.39
C GLN A 37 14.58 -16.86 -0.37
N SER A 38 15.81 -16.53 -0.82
CA SER A 38 16.91 -16.17 0.07
C SER A 38 16.60 -14.93 0.91
N LEU A 39 15.94 -13.92 0.33
CA LEU A 39 15.51 -12.72 1.08
C LEU A 39 14.44 -13.04 2.15
N GLY A 40 13.82 -14.20 2.09
CA GLY A 40 12.84 -14.70 3.06
C GLY A 40 11.40 -14.70 2.57
N LEU A 41 11.14 -14.37 1.29
CA LEU A 41 9.80 -14.46 0.69
C LEU A 41 9.61 -15.86 0.08
N CYS A 42 9.16 -16.80 0.91
CA CYS A 42 8.86 -18.19 0.50
C CYS A 42 7.40 -18.52 0.77
N PHE A 43 6.71 -19.09 -0.21
CA PHE A 43 5.32 -19.54 -0.09
C PHE A 43 5.27 -21.05 0.16
N PRO A 44 4.57 -21.54 1.19
CA PRO A 44 4.35 -22.97 1.36
C PRO A 44 3.46 -23.49 0.23
N SER A 45 3.39 -24.82 0.03
CA SER A 45 2.55 -25.39 -1.03
C SER A 45 1.05 -25.16 -0.80
N HIS A 46 0.61 -25.10 0.45
CA HIS A 46 -0.79 -24.92 0.84
C HIS A 46 -0.90 -23.96 2.02
N THR A 47 -2.08 -23.34 2.15
CA THR A 47 -2.47 -22.63 3.37
C THR A 47 -2.58 -23.59 4.54
N ASP A 48 -2.24 -23.10 5.73
CA ASP A 48 -2.47 -23.76 7.01
C ASP A 48 -3.72 -23.13 7.67
N PRO A 49 -4.81 -23.89 7.85
CA PRO A 49 -6.02 -23.41 8.51
C PRO A 49 -5.81 -22.86 9.93
N LEU A 50 -4.85 -23.40 10.69
CA LEU A 50 -4.53 -22.91 12.03
C LEU A 50 -3.85 -21.54 11.96
N VAL A 51 -2.94 -21.35 11.00
CA VAL A 51 -2.28 -20.05 10.77
C VAL A 51 -3.30 -19.03 10.26
N ILE A 52 -4.21 -19.41 9.36
CA ILE A 52 -5.31 -18.54 8.90
C ILE A 52 -6.15 -18.04 10.08
N LYS A 53 -6.58 -18.94 10.98
CA LYS A 53 -7.32 -18.56 12.20
C LYS A 53 -6.53 -17.57 13.05
N LYS A 54 -5.24 -17.84 13.26
CA LYS A 54 -4.34 -16.94 14.01
C LYS A 54 -4.25 -15.56 13.33
N VAL A 55 -4.10 -15.52 12.02
CA VAL A 55 -4.04 -14.27 11.25
C VAL A 55 -5.35 -13.48 11.37
N LEU A 56 -6.50 -14.12 11.16
CA LEU A 56 -7.81 -13.47 11.29
C LEU A 56 -8.05 -12.94 12.71
N ALA A 57 -7.69 -13.69 13.74
CA ALA A 57 -7.79 -13.26 15.14
C ALA A 57 -6.87 -12.06 15.42
N THR A 58 -5.61 -12.16 15.02
CA THR A 58 -4.57 -11.14 15.25
C THR A 58 -4.87 -9.82 14.54
N THR A 59 -5.39 -9.89 13.31
CA THR A 59 -5.73 -8.72 12.49
C THR A 59 -7.10 -8.12 12.83
N GLY A 60 -7.94 -8.85 13.56
CA GLY A 60 -9.33 -8.47 13.82
C GLY A 60 -10.25 -8.55 12.60
N LEU A 61 -9.78 -9.09 11.46
CA LEU A 61 -10.57 -9.12 10.21
C LEU A 61 -11.83 -9.97 10.34
N HIS A 62 -11.84 -11.00 11.18
CA HIS A 62 -13.06 -11.77 11.48
C HIS A 62 -14.23 -10.86 11.93
N ARG A 63 -13.96 -9.83 12.73
CA ARG A 63 -14.97 -8.90 13.28
C ARG A 63 -15.61 -8.01 12.22
N VAL A 64 -14.94 -7.81 11.09
CA VAL A 64 -15.49 -7.07 9.95
C VAL A 64 -16.70 -7.82 9.40
N PHE A 65 -16.61 -9.15 9.36
CA PHE A 65 -17.55 -10.05 8.70
C PHE A 65 -18.60 -10.66 9.63
N GLU A 66 -18.50 -10.46 10.95
CA GLU A 66 -19.48 -10.98 11.95
C GLU A 66 -20.88 -10.31 11.91
N ALA A 67 -21.08 -9.25 11.13
CA ALA A 67 -22.35 -8.52 11.12
C ALA A 67 -23.45 -9.23 10.31
N GLN A 68 -24.71 -9.06 10.71
CA GLN A 68 -25.86 -9.50 9.93
C GLN A 68 -25.85 -8.81 8.53
N ASN A 69 -26.16 -9.57 7.47
CA ASN A 69 -26.24 -9.13 6.06
C ASN A 69 -24.91 -8.91 5.31
N PHE A 70 -23.80 -9.48 5.75
CA PHE A 70 -22.59 -9.52 4.93
C PHE A 70 -22.73 -10.49 3.74
N ASP A 71 -21.95 -10.29 2.68
CA ASP A 71 -22.00 -11.16 1.50
C ASP A 71 -21.68 -12.61 1.88
N PRO A 72 -22.59 -13.59 1.67
CA PRO A 72 -22.35 -14.99 2.06
C PRO A 72 -21.10 -15.60 1.41
N THR A 73 -20.60 -15.01 0.31
CA THR A 73 -19.41 -15.46 -0.41
C THR A 73 -18.14 -15.24 0.40
N ILE A 74 -17.97 -14.10 1.07
CA ILE A 74 -16.75 -13.89 1.89
C ILE A 74 -16.75 -14.83 3.09
N ASP A 75 -17.91 -15.04 3.71
CA ASP A 75 -18.03 -15.95 4.84
C ASP A 75 -17.73 -17.38 4.40
N ALA A 76 -18.24 -17.81 3.25
CA ALA A 76 -17.91 -19.11 2.69
C ALA A 76 -16.40 -19.25 2.42
N ILE A 77 -15.78 -18.26 1.78
CA ILE A 77 -14.35 -18.26 1.45
C ILE A 77 -13.47 -18.28 2.71
N LEU A 78 -13.74 -17.40 3.68
CA LEU A 78 -12.96 -17.34 4.92
C LEU A 78 -13.20 -18.57 5.81
N ASN A 79 -14.42 -19.12 5.83
CA ASN A 79 -14.69 -20.37 6.53
C ASN A 79 -13.98 -21.56 5.88
N GLU A 80 -13.88 -21.58 4.55
CA GLU A 80 -13.15 -22.59 3.82
C GLU A 80 -11.65 -22.55 4.17
N LEU A 81 -11.02 -21.37 4.10
CA LEU A 81 -9.62 -21.17 4.47
C LEU A 81 -9.31 -21.58 5.92
N GLN A 82 -10.28 -21.44 6.84
CA GLN A 82 -10.15 -21.84 8.24
C GLN A 82 -10.42 -23.33 8.49
N LYS A 83 -10.95 -24.08 7.51
CA LYS A 83 -11.30 -25.50 7.66
C LYS A 83 -10.38 -26.43 6.87
N LYS A 84 -9.91 -26.01 5.70
CA LYS A 84 -9.12 -26.88 4.82
C LYS A 84 -7.94 -26.16 4.16
N PRO A 85 -6.82 -26.86 3.92
CA PRO A 85 -5.70 -26.32 3.14
C PRO A 85 -6.13 -25.98 1.71
N VAL A 86 -5.64 -24.85 1.20
CA VAL A 86 -5.83 -24.37 -0.17
C VAL A 86 -4.46 -24.22 -0.82
N ALA A 87 -4.31 -24.69 -2.07
CA ALA A 87 -3.04 -24.60 -2.78
C ALA A 87 -2.60 -23.13 -2.97
N PHE A 88 -1.35 -22.81 -2.63
CA PHE A 88 -0.78 -21.47 -2.82
C PHE A 88 -0.25 -21.23 -4.22
N ASP A 89 0.04 -22.29 -4.99
CA ASP A 89 0.71 -22.20 -6.29
C ASP A 89 0.08 -21.16 -7.23
N PRO A 90 -1.27 -21.05 -7.37
CA PRO A 90 -1.86 -20.02 -8.24
C PRO A 90 -1.56 -18.59 -7.78
N LEU A 91 -1.66 -18.33 -6.47
CA LEU A 91 -1.36 -17.02 -5.88
C LEU A 91 0.13 -16.69 -6.00
N ALA A 92 0.99 -17.64 -5.62
CA ALA A 92 2.44 -17.47 -5.67
C ALA A 92 2.94 -17.20 -7.10
N THR A 93 2.34 -17.86 -8.10
CA THR A 93 2.66 -17.63 -9.53
C THR A 93 2.43 -16.18 -9.92
N GLN A 94 1.25 -15.63 -9.61
CA GLN A 94 0.93 -14.24 -9.95
C GLN A 94 1.82 -13.23 -9.22
N ILE A 95 2.22 -13.53 -7.98
CA ILE A 95 3.17 -12.67 -7.25
C ILE A 95 4.54 -12.67 -7.94
N PHE A 96 5.04 -13.85 -8.33
CA PHE A 96 6.32 -13.95 -9.02
C PHE A 96 6.29 -13.30 -10.40
N GLU A 97 5.21 -13.43 -11.15
CA GLU A 97 4.99 -12.71 -12.42
C GLU A 97 5.06 -11.20 -12.21
N GLY A 98 4.33 -10.68 -11.23
CA GLY A 98 4.36 -9.25 -10.89
C GLY A 98 5.73 -8.71 -10.50
N VAL A 99 6.47 -9.47 -9.69
CA VAL A 99 7.85 -9.11 -9.36
C VAL A 99 8.75 -9.17 -10.59
N GLY A 100 8.52 -10.12 -11.50
CA GLY A 100 9.23 -10.26 -12.78
C GLY A 100 8.96 -9.13 -13.76
N GLU A 101 7.74 -8.62 -13.79
CA GLU A 101 7.34 -7.53 -14.68
C GLU A 101 7.78 -6.16 -14.16
N ASN A 102 8.09 -6.02 -12.87
CA ASN A 102 8.56 -4.76 -12.30
C ASN A 102 10.08 -4.57 -12.55
N PRO A 103 10.51 -3.59 -13.36
CA PRO A 103 11.92 -3.43 -13.73
C PRO A 103 12.84 -3.08 -12.56
N MET A 104 12.32 -2.38 -11.54
CA MET A 104 13.10 -1.99 -10.37
C MET A 104 13.34 -3.22 -9.48
N LEU A 105 12.32 -4.05 -9.27
CA LEU A 105 12.46 -5.26 -8.47
C LEU A 105 13.38 -6.28 -9.15
N THR A 106 13.24 -6.50 -10.47
CA THR A 106 14.16 -7.39 -11.20
C THR A 106 15.61 -6.89 -11.21
N THR A 107 15.81 -5.58 -11.37
CA THR A 107 17.16 -4.97 -11.28
C THR A 107 17.73 -5.13 -9.87
N LEU A 108 16.92 -4.92 -8.82
CA LEU A 108 17.33 -5.15 -7.44
C LEU A 108 17.76 -6.61 -7.23
N LEU A 109 16.95 -7.58 -7.66
CA LEU A 109 17.28 -9.00 -7.54
C LEU A 109 18.58 -9.33 -8.29
N SER A 110 18.79 -8.75 -9.48
CA SER A 110 20.05 -8.89 -10.21
C SER A 110 21.23 -8.31 -9.45
N ARG A 111 21.11 -7.13 -8.84
CA ARG A 111 22.19 -6.51 -8.06
C ARG A 111 22.48 -7.25 -6.76
N VAL A 112 21.45 -7.76 -6.10
CA VAL A 112 21.59 -8.64 -4.94
C VAL A 112 22.41 -9.87 -5.33
N ARG A 113 22.14 -10.48 -6.48
CA ARG A 113 22.96 -11.59 -7.01
C ARG A 113 24.38 -11.16 -7.41
N GLN A 114 24.55 -10.02 -8.06
CA GLN A 114 25.87 -9.57 -8.52
C GLN A 114 26.79 -9.17 -7.37
N LYS A 115 26.24 -8.60 -6.28
CA LYS A 115 27.00 -8.36 -5.05
C LYS A 115 27.30 -9.67 -4.29
N ASN A 116 26.79 -10.83 -4.73
CA ASN A 116 27.16 -12.15 -4.21
C ASN A 116 28.51 -12.71 -4.73
N ILE A 117 29.58 -11.91 -4.65
CA ILE A 117 30.87 -12.42 -4.13
C ILE A 117 30.83 -12.47 -2.58
N ALA A 118 29.66 -12.26 -1.97
CA ALA A 118 29.30 -12.67 -0.62
C ALA A 118 28.16 -13.71 -0.68
N SER A 119 28.22 -14.82 0.06
CA SER A 119 27.34 -15.98 -0.13
C SER A 119 25.82 -15.69 0.05
N PRO A 120 24.91 -16.54 -0.49
CA PRO A 120 23.46 -16.51 -0.20
C PRO A 120 23.09 -16.39 1.28
N GLU A 121 23.95 -16.82 2.20
CA GLU A 121 23.84 -16.62 3.65
C GLU A 121 23.92 -15.14 4.09
N SER A 122 24.61 -14.27 3.34
CA SER A 122 24.89 -12.89 3.73
C SER A 122 23.66 -11.99 3.74
N LEU A 123 22.67 -12.24 2.86
CA LEU A 123 21.39 -11.50 2.81
C LEU A 123 20.19 -12.37 3.19
N LYS A 124 20.45 -13.59 3.68
CA LYS A 124 19.42 -14.50 4.17
C LYS A 124 18.59 -13.81 5.24
N ASN A 125 17.27 -13.83 5.07
CA ASN A 125 16.30 -13.23 5.99
C ASN A 125 16.41 -11.70 6.15
N ALA A 126 17.05 -10.99 5.21
CA ALA A 126 17.15 -9.52 5.23
C ALA A 126 15.78 -8.82 5.13
N LEU A 127 14.84 -9.40 4.36
CA LEU A 127 13.49 -8.88 4.24
C LEU A 127 12.60 -9.37 5.39
N ILE A 128 12.63 -10.67 5.66
CA ILE A 128 11.79 -11.33 6.67
C ILE A 128 12.67 -12.20 7.56
N ALA A 129 12.73 -11.83 8.84
CA ALA A 129 13.79 -12.28 9.74
C ALA A 129 13.61 -13.72 10.26
N ASN A 130 12.37 -14.16 10.44
CA ASN A 130 12.03 -15.46 11.03
C ASN A 130 10.83 -16.12 10.34
N ASP A 131 10.66 -17.41 10.60
CA ASP A 131 9.65 -18.25 9.96
C ASP A 131 8.23 -17.90 10.41
N GLU A 132 8.01 -17.50 11.66
CA GLU A 132 6.68 -17.10 12.15
C GLU A 132 6.16 -15.84 11.44
N GLN A 133 7.01 -14.81 11.28
CA GLN A 133 6.67 -13.61 10.54
C GLN A 133 6.41 -13.94 9.06
N ARG A 134 7.18 -14.86 8.47
CA ARG A 134 6.99 -15.32 7.09
C ARG A 134 5.64 -16.04 6.94
N GLU A 135 5.36 -17.01 7.80
CA GLU A 135 4.12 -17.77 7.80
C GLU A 135 2.91 -16.85 7.98
N PHE A 136 2.98 -15.92 8.93
CA PHE A 136 1.94 -14.92 9.10
C PHE A 136 1.73 -14.11 7.82
N MET A 137 2.81 -13.57 7.24
CA MET A 137 2.74 -12.68 6.09
C MET A 137 2.16 -13.38 4.86
N VAL A 138 2.59 -14.61 4.53
CA VAL A 138 2.08 -15.30 3.33
C VAL A 138 0.59 -15.66 3.43
N HIS A 139 0.13 -16.04 4.62
CA HIS A 139 -1.29 -16.29 4.87
C HIS A 139 -2.10 -14.99 4.91
N TYR A 140 -1.53 -13.91 5.42
CA TYR A 140 -2.14 -12.59 5.38
C TYR A 140 -2.27 -12.06 3.94
N ILE A 141 -1.27 -12.28 3.07
CA ILE A 141 -1.36 -11.97 1.63
C ILE A 141 -2.55 -12.70 1.00
N CYS A 142 -2.77 -13.99 1.33
CA CYS A 142 -3.93 -14.74 0.84
C CYS A 142 -5.25 -14.08 1.22
N ILE A 143 -5.43 -13.75 2.50
CA ILE A 143 -6.66 -13.12 3.02
C ILE A 143 -6.85 -11.72 2.40
N LEU A 144 -5.77 -10.94 2.33
CA LEU A 144 -5.81 -9.58 1.80
C LEU A 144 -6.11 -9.55 0.30
N GLU A 145 -5.59 -10.50 -0.48
CA GLU A 145 -5.93 -10.65 -1.90
C GLU A 145 -7.43 -10.94 -2.07
N VAL A 146 -7.97 -11.90 -1.33
CA VAL A 146 -9.41 -12.21 -1.37
C VAL A 146 -10.25 -10.98 -1.08
N ILE A 147 -10.00 -10.29 0.04
CA ILE A 147 -10.79 -9.13 0.45
C ILE A 147 -10.68 -8.01 -0.58
N THR A 148 -9.46 -7.69 -1.02
CA THR A 148 -9.23 -6.60 -1.99
C THR A 148 -9.88 -6.91 -3.33
N ARG A 149 -9.80 -8.16 -3.81
CA ARG A 149 -10.43 -8.58 -5.06
C ARG A 149 -11.94 -8.43 -5.03
N LEU A 150 -12.58 -8.85 -3.92
CA LEU A 150 -14.02 -8.72 -3.75
C LEU A 150 -14.45 -7.26 -3.62
N MET A 151 -13.69 -6.40 -2.91
CA MET A 151 -13.93 -4.95 -2.87
C MET A 151 -13.79 -4.31 -4.26
N MET A 152 -12.87 -4.79 -5.08
CA MET A 152 -12.71 -4.33 -6.46
C MET A 152 -13.88 -4.76 -7.35
N ALA A 153 -14.45 -5.95 -7.10
CA ALA A 153 -15.50 -6.55 -7.92
C ALA A 153 -16.94 -6.15 -7.55
N ASP A 154 -17.22 -5.78 -6.29
CA ASP A 154 -18.58 -5.44 -5.83
C ASP A 154 -18.59 -4.14 -4.99
N THR A 155 -19.31 -3.14 -5.49
CA THR A 155 -19.52 -1.83 -4.82
C THR A 155 -20.22 -1.96 -3.48
N GLN A 156 -21.22 -2.84 -3.35
CA GLN A 156 -21.92 -3.05 -2.08
C GLN A 156 -20.99 -3.70 -1.06
N PHE A 157 -20.24 -4.72 -1.48
CA PHE A 157 -19.22 -5.35 -0.64
C PHE A 157 -18.18 -4.35 -0.16
N PHE A 158 -17.67 -3.52 -1.08
CA PHE A 158 -16.75 -2.42 -0.74
C PHE A 158 -17.33 -1.48 0.33
N GLY A 159 -18.57 -0.99 0.13
CA GLY A 159 -19.24 -0.11 1.08
C GLY A 159 -19.41 -0.75 2.46
N HIS A 160 -19.85 -2.00 2.51
CA HIS A 160 -20.00 -2.74 3.77
C HIS A 160 -18.67 -2.95 4.50
N VAL A 161 -17.60 -3.36 3.80
CA VAL A 161 -16.26 -3.49 4.40
C VAL A 161 -15.82 -2.15 4.97
N MET A 162 -15.98 -1.06 4.21
CA MET A 162 -15.57 0.27 4.64
C MET A 162 -16.33 0.72 5.90
N ASP A 163 -17.67 0.58 5.91
CA ASP A 163 -18.51 0.94 7.06
C ASP A 163 -18.16 0.12 8.31
N ARG A 164 -17.90 -1.18 8.14
CA ARG A 164 -17.50 -2.05 9.25
C ARG A 164 -16.13 -1.67 9.79
N LEU A 165 -15.15 -1.44 8.94
CA LEU A 165 -13.82 -0.98 9.34
C LEU A 165 -13.93 0.34 10.10
N LEU A 166 -14.68 1.32 9.57
CA LEU A 166 -14.93 2.60 10.24
C LEU A 166 -15.62 2.43 11.59
N SER A 167 -16.62 1.56 11.71
CA SER A 167 -17.33 1.33 12.99
C SER A 167 -16.41 0.71 14.05
N LEU A 168 -15.56 -0.23 13.64
CA LEU A 168 -14.61 -0.90 14.52
C LEU A 168 -13.50 0.07 14.92
N THR A 169 -13.04 0.93 14.01
CA THR A 169 -12.02 1.94 14.31
C THR A 169 -12.56 3.19 15.01
N ALA A 170 -13.85 3.53 14.90
CA ALA A 170 -14.45 4.69 15.57
C ALA A 170 -14.42 4.57 17.10
N SER A 171 -14.61 3.35 17.62
CA SER A 171 -14.40 3.05 19.05
C SER A 171 -12.92 3.09 19.47
N ILE A 172 -12.03 3.07 18.48
CA ILE A 172 -10.60 2.78 18.61
C ILE A 172 -9.76 4.06 18.39
N SER A 173 -10.22 4.97 17.55
CA SER A 173 -9.70 6.31 17.37
C SER A 173 -10.87 7.23 17.09
N ASN A 174 -11.00 8.30 17.87
CA ASN A 174 -11.90 9.42 17.59
C ASN A 174 -11.50 10.17 16.28
N ALA A 175 -10.72 9.55 15.37
CA ALA A 175 -10.06 10.17 14.22
C ALA A 175 -10.93 10.20 12.97
N HIS A 176 -11.92 9.32 12.85
CA HIS A 176 -12.84 9.37 11.72
C HIS A 176 -13.85 10.51 11.94
N HIS A 177 -14.08 11.32 10.90
CA HIS A 177 -14.73 12.64 10.90
C HIS A 177 -13.87 13.82 11.42
N ARG A 178 -12.59 13.59 11.74
CA ARG A 178 -11.68 14.71 11.98
C ARG A 178 -11.25 15.31 10.65
N SER A 179 -11.32 16.63 10.56
CA SER A 179 -10.55 17.35 9.56
C SER A 179 -9.07 16.94 9.66
N THR A 180 -8.34 17.02 8.55
CA THR A 180 -6.86 16.85 8.50
C THR A 180 -6.18 17.55 9.66
N TRP A 181 -6.72 18.71 10.05
CA TRP A 181 -6.27 19.46 11.20
C TRP A 181 -6.44 18.79 12.54
N GLN A 182 -7.63 18.28 12.82
CA GLN A 182 -7.89 17.62 14.08
C GLN A 182 -7.09 16.31 14.16
N THR A 183 -6.78 15.66 13.03
CA THR A 183 -5.88 14.49 12.99
C THR A 183 -4.42 14.89 13.23
N ILE A 184 -3.91 15.92 12.55
CA ILE A 184 -2.55 16.46 12.72
C ILE A 184 -2.34 16.97 14.16
N TYR A 185 -3.26 17.79 14.67
CA TYR A 185 -3.20 18.36 16.02
C TYR A 185 -3.20 17.26 17.07
N TYR A 186 -4.04 16.23 16.90
CA TYR A 186 -4.09 15.13 17.84
C TYR A 186 -2.83 14.26 17.78
N ALA A 187 -2.30 13.99 16.59
CA ALA A 187 -1.05 13.25 16.45
C ALA A 187 0.11 13.96 17.15
N TRP A 188 0.21 15.28 16.93
CA TRP A 188 1.19 16.14 17.57
C TRP A 188 1.02 16.21 19.10
N ARG A 189 -0.20 16.44 19.58
CA ARG A 189 -0.50 16.63 21.01
C ARG A 189 -0.32 15.36 21.85
N HIS A 190 -0.51 14.19 21.26
CA HIS A 190 -0.47 12.90 21.93
C HIS A 190 0.78 12.07 21.60
N GLY A 191 1.77 12.65 20.91
CA GLY A 191 3.02 11.97 20.58
C GLY A 191 2.84 10.71 19.72
N LYS A 192 1.73 10.63 18.95
CA LYS A 192 1.54 9.52 18.01
C LYS A 192 2.48 9.71 16.82
N ASP A 193 2.83 8.61 16.16
CA ASP A 193 3.59 8.65 14.91
C ASP A 193 2.89 9.57 13.90
N PHE A 194 3.48 10.75 13.72
CA PHE A 194 2.97 11.82 12.85
C PHE A 194 2.77 11.31 11.42
N PHE A 195 3.64 10.41 10.98
CA PHE A 195 3.58 9.78 9.67
C PHE A 195 2.32 8.92 9.50
N LEU A 196 2.01 8.06 10.48
CA LEU A 196 0.81 7.23 10.43
C LEU A 196 -0.48 8.07 10.49
N ALA A 197 -0.49 9.14 11.27
CA ALA A 197 -1.64 10.02 11.37
C ALA A 197 -1.92 10.79 10.07
N ILE A 198 -0.88 11.28 9.39
CA ILE A 198 -1.03 11.94 8.09
C ILE A 198 -1.40 10.92 7.01
N LYS A 199 -0.81 9.72 7.02
CA LYS A 199 -1.20 8.63 6.12
C LYS A 199 -2.69 8.35 6.19
N SER A 200 -3.25 8.19 7.39
CA SER A 200 -4.69 8.01 7.56
C SER A 200 -5.49 9.23 7.08
N ALA A 201 -5.08 10.45 7.46
CA ALA A 201 -5.78 11.68 7.03
C ALA A 201 -5.75 11.91 5.51
N SER A 202 -4.74 11.41 4.81
CA SER A 202 -4.60 11.49 3.36
C SER A 202 -5.35 10.38 2.61
N LEU A 203 -5.65 9.26 3.28
CA LEU A 203 -6.32 8.11 2.70
C LEU A 203 -7.85 8.24 2.75
N ASP A 204 -8.37 8.77 3.86
CA ASP A 204 -9.81 8.98 4.09
C ASP A 204 -10.51 9.70 2.92
N PRO A 205 -9.98 10.81 2.35
CA PRO A 205 -10.61 11.46 1.21
C PRO A 205 -10.70 10.57 -0.04
N TRP A 206 -9.66 9.77 -0.31
CA TRP A 206 -9.62 8.88 -1.47
C TRP A 206 -10.63 7.74 -1.36
N ILE A 207 -10.78 7.11 -0.19
CA ILE A 207 -11.77 6.02 -0.06
C ILE A 207 -13.20 6.52 -0.23
N TRP A 208 -13.50 7.70 0.31
CA TRP A 208 -14.84 8.28 0.28
C TRP A 208 -15.19 8.80 -1.11
N PHE A 209 -14.18 9.34 -1.80
CA PHE A 209 -14.27 9.63 -3.22
C PHE A 209 -14.58 8.37 -4.03
N GLU A 210 -13.81 7.30 -3.86
CA GLU A 210 -14.05 6.02 -4.55
C GLU A 210 -15.44 5.45 -4.24
N ARG A 211 -15.92 5.58 -3.00
CA ARG A 211 -17.29 5.17 -2.64
C ARG A 211 -18.35 5.96 -3.40
N CYS A 212 -18.25 7.28 -3.42
CA CYS A 212 -19.20 8.13 -4.13
C CYS A 212 -19.21 7.82 -5.64
N GLU A 213 -18.03 7.69 -6.24
CA GLU A 213 -17.90 7.41 -7.67
C GLU A 213 -18.42 6.02 -8.06
N ARG A 214 -18.30 5.02 -7.17
CA ARG A 214 -18.82 3.66 -7.39
C ARG A 214 -20.33 3.55 -7.19
N GLU A 215 -20.90 4.24 -6.20
CA GLU A 215 -22.34 4.24 -5.94
C GLU A 215 -23.14 5.00 -7.02
N HIS A 216 -22.50 5.97 -7.69
CA HIS A 216 -23.18 6.83 -8.68
C HIS A 216 -22.54 6.84 -10.09
N ALA A 217 -21.57 5.96 -10.35
CA ALA A 217 -20.97 5.68 -11.67
C ALA A 217 -20.49 6.90 -12.47
N HIS A 218 -19.73 7.82 -11.87
CA HIS A 218 -19.18 9.03 -12.53
C HIS A 218 -20.21 10.01 -13.12
N GLN A 219 -21.50 9.76 -12.88
CA GLN A 219 -22.62 10.54 -13.41
C GLN A 219 -23.47 11.20 -12.33
N ALA A 220 -23.03 11.15 -11.07
CA ALA A 220 -23.74 11.82 -9.98
C ALA A 220 -23.87 13.33 -10.24
N THR A 221 -25.10 13.82 -10.16
CA THR A 221 -25.39 15.25 -10.14
C THR A 221 -24.78 15.90 -8.89
N GLN A 222 -24.58 17.22 -8.93
CA GLN A 222 -24.11 17.95 -7.75
C GLN A 222 -25.05 17.78 -6.55
N GLU A 223 -26.35 17.61 -6.80
CA GLU A 223 -27.39 17.35 -5.80
C GLU A 223 -27.20 15.96 -5.18
N GLN A 224 -26.99 14.92 -5.98
CA GLN A 224 -26.68 13.57 -5.49
C GLN A 224 -25.38 13.54 -4.66
N LYS A 225 -24.35 14.29 -5.08
CA LYS A 225 -23.10 14.42 -4.30
C LYS A 225 -23.32 15.16 -2.98
N LYS A 226 -24.13 16.22 -2.97
CA LYS A 226 -24.52 16.93 -1.73
C LYS A 226 -25.30 16.01 -0.79
N GLU A 227 -26.22 15.21 -1.34
CA GLU A 227 -27.00 14.24 -0.58
C GLU A 227 -26.09 13.14 0.01
N PHE A 228 -25.17 12.59 -0.78
CA PHE A 228 -24.18 11.62 -0.33
C PHE A 228 -23.30 12.16 0.81
N ILE A 229 -22.83 13.40 0.67
CA ILE A 229 -22.05 14.10 1.72
C ILE A 229 -22.88 14.24 3.00
N LYS A 230 -24.16 14.59 2.87
CA LYS A 230 -25.07 14.78 4.00
C LYS A 230 -25.42 13.45 4.67
N SER A 231 -25.74 12.41 3.91
CA SER A 231 -26.15 11.10 4.42
C SER A 231 -25.04 10.40 5.19
N HIS A 232 -23.79 10.57 4.77
CA HIS A 232 -22.61 10.02 5.44
C HIS A 232 -21.96 10.99 6.44
N ALA A 233 -22.57 12.15 6.69
CA ALA A 233 -22.05 13.20 7.57
C ALA A 233 -20.57 13.55 7.30
N LEU A 234 -20.20 13.64 6.02
CA LEU A 234 -18.82 13.89 5.60
C LEU A 234 -18.42 15.34 5.95
N SER A 235 -17.24 15.50 6.52
CA SER A 235 -16.74 16.76 7.04
C SER A 235 -15.29 17.02 6.63
N GLY A 236 -14.81 18.24 6.91
CA GLY A 236 -13.44 18.64 6.59
C GLY A 236 -13.18 18.71 5.09
N GLN A 237 -12.15 18.01 4.63
CA GLN A 237 -11.69 18.04 3.24
C GLN A 237 -12.40 17.06 2.30
N ILE A 238 -13.07 16.04 2.85
CA ILE A 238 -13.74 14.98 2.09
C ILE A 238 -14.84 15.56 1.18
N PRO A 239 -15.72 16.47 1.65
CA PRO A 239 -16.75 17.07 0.81
C PRO A 239 -16.22 17.81 -0.42
N ALA A 240 -15.04 18.45 -0.31
CA ALA A 240 -14.45 19.17 -1.42
C ALA A 240 -13.96 18.22 -2.52
N MET A 241 -13.36 17.09 -2.14
CA MET A 241 -12.90 16.06 -3.08
C MET A 241 -14.09 15.38 -3.77
N VAL A 242 -15.14 15.01 -3.01
CA VAL A 242 -16.37 14.42 -3.55
C VAL A 242 -17.05 15.37 -4.55
N ARG A 243 -17.17 16.67 -4.23
CA ARG A 243 -17.82 17.66 -5.11
C ARG A 243 -17.09 17.95 -6.42
N LYS A 244 -15.74 17.98 -6.40
CA LYS A 244 -14.90 18.38 -7.54
C LYS A 244 -14.78 17.33 -8.65
N ALA A 245 -15.22 16.11 -8.39
CA ALA A 245 -15.06 14.95 -9.26
C ALA A 245 -15.80 15.01 -10.63
N MET A 246 -16.37 16.15 -11.04
CA MET A 246 -16.89 16.32 -12.40
C MET A 246 -15.81 16.67 -13.44
N HIS A 247 -14.64 17.14 -13.00
CA HIS A 247 -13.47 17.32 -13.86
C HIS A 247 -12.22 16.98 -13.04
N PRO A 248 -11.51 15.86 -13.29
CA PRO A 248 -10.25 15.60 -12.63
C PRO A 248 -9.31 16.73 -13.01
N THR A 249 -9.02 17.56 -12.03
CA THR A 249 -8.09 18.67 -12.20
C THR A 249 -6.73 18.20 -11.69
N PRO A 250 -5.62 18.79 -12.17
CA PRO A 250 -4.29 18.67 -11.56
C PRO A 250 -4.28 18.71 -10.01
N TYR A 251 -5.27 19.40 -9.44
CA TYR A 251 -5.52 19.56 -8.01
C TYR A 251 -5.82 18.26 -7.25
N ASP A 252 -6.25 17.17 -7.90
CA ASP A 252 -6.69 15.94 -7.22
C ASP A 252 -5.51 15.02 -6.81
N LEU A 253 -4.32 15.23 -7.35
CA LEU A 253 -3.11 14.43 -7.05
C LEU A 253 -2.22 15.01 -5.94
N ARG A 254 -2.60 16.15 -5.35
CA ARG A 254 -1.85 16.82 -4.27
C ARG A 254 -1.72 15.94 -3.02
N GLY A 255 -2.73 15.15 -2.70
CA GLY A 255 -2.65 14.17 -1.61
C GLY A 255 -1.66 13.05 -1.87
N LEU A 256 -1.55 12.59 -3.11
CA LEU A 256 -0.54 11.61 -3.49
C LEU A 256 0.88 12.20 -3.43
N ARG A 257 1.05 13.44 -3.87
CA ARG A 257 2.33 14.18 -3.78
C ARG A 257 2.79 14.37 -2.33
N LEU A 258 1.91 14.85 -1.45
CA LEU A 258 2.26 15.00 -0.03
C LEU A 258 2.62 13.66 0.58
N ASN A 259 1.86 12.61 0.26
CA ASN A 259 2.15 11.26 0.71
C ASN A 259 3.53 10.76 0.31
N ILE A 260 4.01 11.15 -0.87
CA ILE A 260 5.36 10.81 -1.36
C ILE A 260 6.40 11.69 -0.66
N ALA A 261 6.18 13.00 -0.60
CA ALA A 261 7.10 13.97 -0.01
C ALA A 261 7.36 13.67 1.47
N GLU A 262 6.30 13.38 2.22
CA GLU A 262 6.37 13.08 3.65
C GLU A 262 7.14 11.77 3.92
N ALA A 263 6.82 10.70 3.20
CA ALA A 263 7.57 9.45 3.34
C ALA A 263 9.04 9.64 2.95
N SER A 264 9.31 10.45 1.91
CA SER A 264 10.67 10.79 1.50
C SER A 264 11.41 11.58 2.59
N ALA A 265 10.72 12.48 3.29
CA ALA A 265 11.31 13.26 4.38
C ALA A 265 11.63 12.41 5.63
N ASN A 266 10.83 11.38 5.88
CA ASN A 266 10.97 10.47 7.01
C ASN A 266 11.88 9.26 6.74
N GLN A 267 12.44 9.11 5.53
CA GLN A 267 13.29 7.97 5.18
C GLN A 267 14.47 7.80 6.17
N ALA A 268 14.52 6.64 6.84
CA ALA A 268 15.41 6.43 7.99
C ALA A 268 16.86 6.09 7.59
N VAL A 269 17.06 5.39 6.47
CA VAL A 269 18.34 4.74 6.15
C VAL A 269 19.09 5.37 4.97
N ASP A 270 18.37 5.82 3.91
CA ASP A 270 19.03 6.19 2.65
C ASP A 270 18.33 7.33 1.90
N ARG A 271 19.02 8.47 1.78
CA ARG A 271 18.52 9.66 1.06
C ARG A 271 18.30 9.42 -0.44
N ARG A 272 18.88 8.38 -1.04
CA ARG A 272 18.65 8.00 -2.44
C ARG A 272 17.21 7.58 -2.69
N ASN A 273 16.59 6.88 -1.74
CA ASN A 273 15.19 6.50 -1.88
C ASN A 273 14.27 7.72 -1.70
N ALA A 274 14.64 8.66 -0.83
CA ALA A 274 13.94 9.94 -0.74
C ALA A 274 14.01 10.70 -2.07
N ALA A 275 15.19 10.78 -2.70
CA ALA A 275 15.38 11.39 -4.01
C ALA A 275 14.58 10.71 -5.14
N ALA A 276 14.45 9.39 -5.11
CA ALA A 276 13.54 8.68 -6.01
C ALA A 276 12.07 9.10 -5.82
N GLY A 277 11.66 9.40 -4.59
CA GLY A 277 10.34 9.94 -4.27
C GLY A 277 10.09 11.33 -4.87
N PHE A 278 11.08 12.23 -4.82
CA PHE A 278 10.98 13.51 -5.54
C PHE A 278 10.94 13.31 -7.06
N GLY A 279 11.71 12.36 -7.59
CA GLY A 279 11.61 11.96 -8.99
C GLY A 279 10.21 11.46 -9.39
N LEU A 280 9.53 10.72 -8.50
CA LEU A 280 8.13 10.31 -8.68
C LEU A 280 7.15 11.50 -8.70
N ILE A 281 7.37 12.51 -7.85
CA ILE A 281 6.56 13.74 -7.83
C ILE A 281 6.79 14.53 -9.12
N ALA A 282 8.04 14.76 -9.52
CA ALA A 282 8.35 15.46 -10.75
C ALA A 282 7.77 14.73 -11.97
N TYR A 283 7.80 13.40 -11.97
CA TYR A 283 7.21 12.63 -13.06
C TYR A 283 5.68 12.70 -13.06
N LEU A 284 5.06 12.66 -11.88
CA LEU A 284 3.62 12.86 -11.71
C LEU A 284 3.17 14.23 -12.24
N GLU A 285 3.93 15.29 -11.97
CA GLU A 285 3.65 16.65 -12.46
C GLU A 285 3.70 16.74 -13.99
N LYS A 286 4.64 16.05 -14.64
CA LYS A 286 4.67 15.97 -16.11
C LYS A 286 3.45 15.26 -16.67
N LEU A 287 2.98 14.20 -16.01
CA LEU A 287 1.83 13.39 -16.44
C LEU A 287 0.49 14.12 -16.29
N ILE A 288 0.38 14.98 -15.28
CA ILE A 288 -0.80 15.80 -15.00
C ILE A 288 -1.18 16.68 -16.20
N HIS A 289 -0.20 17.14 -16.97
CA HIS A 289 -0.44 17.96 -18.17
C HIS A 289 -0.87 17.13 -19.40
N VAL A 290 -0.73 15.80 -19.36
CA VAL A 290 -0.95 14.90 -20.50
C VAL A 290 -2.24 14.06 -20.32
N ASN A 291 -2.62 13.73 -19.09
CA ASN A 291 -3.75 12.84 -18.79
C ASN A 291 -4.96 13.61 -18.23
N ALA A 292 -5.55 14.47 -19.06
CA ALA A 292 -6.97 14.81 -18.88
C ALA A 292 -7.79 13.61 -19.36
N LEU A 293 -8.47 12.94 -18.43
CA LEU A 293 -9.59 12.01 -18.66
C LEU A 293 -9.39 10.96 -19.76
N ARG A 294 -8.93 9.77 -19.37
CA ARG A 294 -9.34 8.56 -20.09
C ARG A 294 -10.38 7.84 -19.24
N GLU A 295 -11.57 7.64 -19.79
CA GLU A 295 -12.47 6.60 -19.31
C GLU A 295 -11.70 5.29 -19.35
N ILE A 296 -11.62 4.65 -18.20
CA ILE A 296 -10.91 3.41 -18.02
C ILE A 296 -11.97 2.31 -18.09
N GLY A 297 -11.85 1.48 -19.12
CA GLY A 297 -12.59 0.23 -19.25
C GLY A 297 -12.24 -0.75 -18.14
N GLN A 298 -12.98 -1.86 -18.10
CA GLN A 298 -13.08 -2.78 -16.96
C GLN A 298 -11.76 -3.01 -16.19
N PRO A 299 -11.80 -3.03 -14.85
CA PRO A 299 -10.61 -3.11 -13.99
C PRO A 299 -9.86 -4.45 -14.06
N PHE A 300 -10.24 -5.33 -14.97
CA PHE A 300 -9.63 -6.63 -15.16
C PHE A 300 -9.42 -6.88 -16.65
N PRO A 301 -8.32 -7.56 -17.03
CA PRO A 301 -8.15 -8.01 -18.40
C PRO A 301 -9.36 -8.84 -18.85
N PRO A 302 -9.71 -8.80 -20.14
CA PRO A 302 -10.79 -9.61 -20.69
C PRO A 302 -10.54 -11.09 -20.43
N GLU A 303 -11.64 -11.81 -20.26
CA GLU A 303 -11.71 -13.23 -19.92
C GLU A 303 -10.74 -14.08 -20.73
N ASN A 304 -9.86 -14.81 -20.05
CA ASN A 304 -9.48 -16.11 -20.55
C ASN A 304 -10.57 -17.07 -20.05
N GLU A 305 -11.50 -17.47 -20.92
CA GLU A 305 -12.53 -18.47 -20.61
C GLU A 305 -11.89 -19.80 -20.17
N ILE A 306 -11.58 -19.93 -18.88
CA ILE A 306 -11.35 -21.23 -18.26
C ILE A 306 -12.69 -21.62 -17.64
N LYS A 307 -13.55 -22.27 -18.43
CA LYS A 307 -14.75 -22.93 -17.91
C LYS A 307 -14.31 -24.03 -16.94
N PRO A 308 -14.43 -23.85 -15.61
CA PRO A 308 -13.91 -24.83 -14.68
C PRO A 308 -14.85 -26.03 -14.68
N LYS A 309 -14.30 -27.21 -14.93
CA LYS A 309 -15.04 -28.46 -14.69
C LYS A 309 -15.13 -28.82 -13.19
N ASN A 310 -14.44 -28.11 -12.28
CA ASN A 310 -14.33 -28.41 -10.84
C ASN A 310 -14.23 -27.16 -9.94
N ASP A 311 -14.66 -27.32 -8.68
CA ASP A 311 -14.68 -26.39 -7.52
C ASP A 311 -13.29 -25.86 -7.05
N ASP A 312 -12.50 -25.26 -7.93
CA ASP A 312 -11.21 -24.65 -7.56
C ASP A 312 -11.40 -23.31 -6.81
N PHE A 313 -10.79 -23.19 -5.63
CA PHE A 313 -10.86 -22.03 -4.74
C PHE A 313 -10.46 -20.74 -5.45
N TRP A 314 -9.29 -20.73 -6.11
CA TRP A 314 -8.77 -19.52 -6.73
C TRP A 314 -9.60 -19.10 -7.94
N LYS A 315 -10.22 -20.04 -8.66
CA LYS A 315 -11.16 -19.70 -9.72
C LYS A 315 -12.40 -19.00 -9.19
N ARG A 316 -12.91 -19.39 -8.00
CA ARG A 316 -14.00 -18.66 -7.35
C ARG A 316 -13.58 -17.24 -6.96
N VAL A 317 -12.38 -17.06 -6.39
CA VAL A 317 -11.88 -15.73 -6.00
C VAL A 317 -11.63 -14.84 -7.22
N TYR A 318 -10.88 -15.33 -8.22
CA TYR A 318 -10.50 -14.54 -9.40
C TYR A 318 -11.64 -14.36 -10.40
N GLY A 319 -12.58 -15.31 -10.45
CA GLY A 319 -13.76 -15.27 -11.30
C GLY A 319 -15.00 -14.66 -10.62
N TYR A 320 -14.89 -14.20 -9.37
CA TYR A 320 -16.01 -13.57 -8.69
C TYR A 320 -16.43 -12.29 -9.42
N LYS A 321 -17.71 -12.26 -9.81
CA LYS A 321 -18.38 -11.11 -10.40
C LYS A 321 -19.73 -10.99 -9.72
N LYS A 322 -19.96 -9.90 -8.98
CA LYS A 322 -21.31 -9.55 -8.51
C LYS A 322 -21.71 -8.24 -9.17
N SER A 323 -22.91 -8.25 -9.73
CA SER A 323 -23.47 -7.23 -10.61
C SER A 323 -23.38 -5.84 -9.99
N GLY A 324 -22.46 -5.02 -10.47
CA GLY A 324 -22.35 -3.60 -10.14
C GLY A 324 -21.64 -2.87 -11.26
N ASN A 325 -21.89 -1.55 -11.37
CA ASN A 325 -21.22 -0.68 -12.34
C ASN A 325 -19.71 -0.84 -12.21
N THR A 326 -19.06 -1.30 -13.28
CA THR A 326 -17.60 -1.45 -13.32
C THR A 326 -16.91 -0.12 -13.05
N VAL A 327 -15.82 -0.20 -12.30
CA VAL A 327 -14.98 0.93 -11.87
C VAL A 327 -14.52 1.72 -13.09
N ALA A 328 -14.90 2.99 -13.18
CA ALA A 328 -14.05 3.97 -13.88
C ALA A 328 -13.01 4.45 -12.86
N GLY A 329 -11.74 4.15 -13.10
CA GLY A 329 -10.66 4.68 -12.28
C GLY A 329 -10.46 6.16 -12.58
N VAL A 330 -10.15 6.96 -11.56
CA VAL A 330 -9.77 8.36 -11.77
C VAL A 330 -8.26 8.44 -11.96
N GLY A 331 -7.85 8.91 -13.14
CA GLY A 331 -6.46 9.24 -13.45
C GLY A 331 -5.53 8.04 -13.45
N GLY A 332 -5.61 7.20 -14.49
CA GLY A 332 -4.67 6.10 -14.66
C GLY A 332 -3.23 6.61 -14.77
N MET A 333 -2.37 6.13 -13.88
CA MET A 333 -0.93 6.38 -13.96
C MET A 333 -0.32 5.40 -14.95
N PRO A 334 0.64 5.78 -15.79
CA PRO A 334 1.34 4.81 -16.62
C PRO A 334 1.98 3.70 -15.77
N LYS A 335 1.99 2.47 -16.27
CA LYS A 335 2.50 1.29 -15.55
C LYS A 335 3.89 1.52 -14.96
N HIS A 336 4.78 2.18 -15.69
CA HIS A 336 6.14 2.42 -15.23
C HIS A 336 6.24 3.44 -14.08
N TRP A 337 5.26 4.35 -13.91
CA TRP A 337 5.12 5.17 -12.69
C TRP A 337 4.67 4.28 -11.52
N ASN A 338 3.67 3.43 -11.72
CA ASN A 338 3.16 2.49 -10.70
C ASN A 338 4.25 1.51 -10.23
N ASP A 339 5.05 1.01 -11.16
CA ASP A 339 6.13 0.08 -10.86
C ASP A 339 7.18 0.76 -9.95
N LEU A 340 7.55 2.01 -10.26
CA LEU A 340 8.50 2.78 -9.44
C LEU A 340 7.88 3.14 -8.09
N TYR A 341 6.64 3.58 -8.06
CA TYR A 341 5.94 3.91 -6.81
C TYR A 341 5.81 2.68 -5.90
N SER A 342 5.50 1.51 -6.46
CA SER A 342 5.48 0.25 -5.71
C SER A 342 6.85 -0.08 -5.13
N SER A 343 7.90 -0.08 -5.97
CA SER A 343 9.27 -0.38 -5.56
C SER A 343 9.79 0.60 -4.50
N TRP A 344 9.56 1.90 -4.70
CA TRP A 344 9.91 2.95 -3.75
C TRP A 344 9.17 2.80 -2.42
N ASN A 345 7.87 2.50 -2.46
CA ASN A 345 7.07 2.36 -1.25
C ASN A 345 7.43 1.09 -0.46
N MET A 346 7.78 -0.01 -1.14
CA MET A 346 8.31 -1.20 -0.48
C MET A 346 9.64 -0.90 0.20
N ALA A 347 10.59 -0.23 -0.48
CA ALA A 347 11.87 0.16 0.11
C ALA A 347 11.71 1.06 1.35
N TYR A 348 10.78 2.02 1.29
CA TYR A 348 10.41 2.85 2.44
C TYR A 348 9.89 2.00 3.61
N ILE A 349 8.93 1.10 3.36
CA ILE A 349 8.32 0.25 4.39
C ILE A 349 9.37 -0.66 5.05
N VAL A 350 10.24 -1.27 4.26
CA VAL A 350 11.33 -2.13 4.77
C VAL A 350 12.30 -1.35 5.66
N ALA A 351 12.63 -0.11 5.29
CA ALA A 351 13.53 0.74 6.07
C ALA A 351 12.91 1.27 7.36
N ASN A 352 11.62 1.64 7.32
CA ASN A 352 11.01 2.48 8.34
C ASN A 352 10.00 1.76 9.25
N HIS A 353 9.42 0.66 8.79
CA HIS A 353 8.41 -0.09 9.56
C HIS A 353 8.73 -1.59 9.75
N PRO A 354 9.97 -1.99 10.14
CA PRO A 354 10.31 -3.37 10.46
C PRO A 354 9.31 -4.17 11.30
N PRO A 355 8.70 -3.61 12.37
CA PRO A 355 7.83 -4.40 13.23
C PRO A 355 6.44 -4.68 12.62
N HIS A 356 6.11 -4.02 11.51
CA HIS A 356 4.81 -4.12 10.83
C HIS A 356 4.93 -4.55 9.36
N LEU A 357 6.09 -5.07 8.94
CA LEU A 357 6.32 -5.50 7.54
C LEU A 357 5.26 -6.48 7.06
N GLN A 358 4.85 -7.42 7.92
CA GLN A 358 3.85 -8.43 7.60
C GLN A 358 2.50 -7.86 7.18
N PHE A 359 2.17 -6.62 7.59
CA PHE A 359 0.95 -5.94 7.19
C PHE A 359 1.21 -4.99 6.01
N LEU A 360 2.21 -4.12 6.17
CA LEU A 360 2.43 -3.01 5.26
C LEU A 360 3.12 -3.43 3.95
N LEU A 361 3.94 -4.48 3.97
CA LEU A 361 4.54 -5.01 2.74
C LEU A 361 3.51 -5.84 1.96
N SER A 362 2.68 -6.63 2.64
CA SER A 362 1.67 -7.52 2.04
C SER A 362 0.71 -6.80 1.10
N LYS A 363 0.25 -5.59 1.43
CA LYS A 363 -0.62 -4.77 0.55
C LYS A 363 0.02 -4.42 -0.81
N LEU A 364 1.35 -4.47 -0.93
CA LEU A 364 2.06 -4.23 -2.19
C LEU A 364 2.42 -5.53 -2.92
N LEU A 365 2.27 -6.68 -2.25
CA LEU A 365 2.61 -7.99 -2.80
C LEU A 365 1.38 -8.77 -3.27
N ILE A 366 0.16 -8.39 -2.88
CA ILE A 366 -1.04 -9.05 -3.41
C ILE A 366 -1.17 -8.81 -4.93
N PRO A 367 -1.51 -9.84 -5.73
CA PRO A 367 -1.62 -9.71 -7.18
C PRO A 367 -2.54 -8.59 -7.64
N THR A 368 -3.67 -8.36 -6.96
CA THR A 368 -4.61 -7.29 -7.30
C THR A 368 -3.99 -5.89 -7.24
N VAL A 369 -2.87 -5.70 -6.52
CA VAL A 369 -2.10 -4.43 -6.52
C VAL A 369 -0.84 -4.54 -7.36
N LEU A 370 -0.07 -5.62 -7.20
CA LEU A 370 1.23 -5.77 -7.85
C LEU A 370 1.12 -5.86 -9.38
N ASN A 371 0.06 -6.51 -9.87
CA ASN A 371 -0.18 -6.76 -11.29
C ASN A 371 -1.22 -5.80 -11.87
N ALA A 372 -1.67 -4.82 -11.07
CA ALA A 372 -2.66 -3.85 -11.52
C ALA A 372 -2.12 -3.04 -12.69
N ASP A 373 -2.98 -2.82 -13.68
CA ASP A 373 -2.66 -1.91 -14.77
C ASP A 373 -2.62 -0.46 -14.28
N GLY A 374 -2.17 0.42 -15.17
CA GLY A 374 -2.05 1.85 -14.89
C GLY A 374 -3.29 2.47 -14.20
N PRO A 375 -4.46 2.27 -14.82
CA PRO A 375 -5.75 2.71 -14.30
C PRO A 375 -6.24 2.15 -12.96
N THR A 376 -6.03 0.87 -12.70
CA THR A 376 -6.64 0.18 -11.55
C THR A 376 -5.77 0.23 -10.29
N TYR A 377 -4.48 0.49 -10.49
CA TYR A 377 -3.47 0.43 -9.44
C TYR A 377 -3.78 1.30 -8.22
N ILE A 378 -4.14 2.57 -8.42
CA ILE A 378 -4.39 3.49 -7.30
C ILE A 378 -5.58 3.01 -6.47
N VAL A 379 -6.66 2.61 -7.13
CA VAL A 379 -7.89 2.12 -6.48
C VAL A 379 -7.61 0.84 -5.69
N ALA A 380 -7.03 -0.17 -6.34
CA ALA A 380 -6.68 -1.44 -5.71
C ALA A 380 -5.75 -1.23 -4.50
N ARG A 381 -4.74 -0.37 -4.66
CA ARG A 381 -3.78 -0.07 -3.61
C ARG A 381 -4.40 0.68 -2.44
N VAL A 382 -5.30 1.64 -2.68
CA VAL A 382 -6.01 2.39 -1.64
C VAL A 382 -6.85 1.42 -0.79
N MET A 383 -7.58 0.49 -1.43
CA MET A 383 -8.35 -0.54 -0.74
C MET A 383 -7.47 -1.47 0.10
N ALA A 384 -6.42 -2.03 -0.49
CA ALA A 384 -5.49 -2.91 0.21
C ALA A 384 -4.79 -2.21 1.39
N LEU A 385 -4.41 -0.94 1.19
CA LEU A 385 -3.83 -0.11 2.25
C LEU A 385 -4.81 0.12 3.39
N TRP A 386 -6.08 0.39 3.10
CA TRP A 386 -7.11 0.60 4.12
C TRP A 386 -7.25 -0.61 5.05
N VAL A 387 -7.38 -1.80 4.48
CA VAL A 387 -7.49 -3.07 5.23
C VAL A 387 -6.19 -3.36 6.01
N ALA A 388 -5.03 -3.05 5.44
CA ALA A 388 -3.74 -3.23 6.09
C ALA A 388 -3.52 -2.28 7.29
N LEU A 389 -3.92 -1.01 7.16
CA LEU A 389 -3.83 -0.04 8.26
C LEU A 389 -4.77 -0.41 9.40
N PHE A 390 -5.99 -0.85 9.11
CA PHE A 390 -6.90 -1.41 10.11
C PHE A 390 -6.25 -2.58 10.87
N SER A 391 -5.73 -3.56 10.11
CA SER A 391 -5.10 -4.76 10.68
C SER A 391 -3.94 -4.39 11.62
N LYS A 392 -3.13 -3.41 11.22
CA LYS A 392 -2.04 -2.87 12.02
C LYS A 392 -2.54 -2.17 13.29
N GLU A 393 -3.61 -1.36 13.21
CA GLU A 393 -4.17 -0.67 14.38
C GLU A 393 -4.74 -1.65 15.42
N ILE A 394 -5.43 -2.71 14.98
CA ILE A 394 -5.88 -3.77 15.87
C ILE A 394 -4.70 -4.51 16.51
N PHE A 395 -3.68 -4.81 15.71
CA PHE A 395 -2.47 -5.49 16.19
C PHE A 395 -1.78 -4.69 17.32
N ASP A 396 -1.58 -3.39 17.12
CA ASP A 396 -0.96 -2.51 18.12
C ASP A 396 -1.76 -2.50 19.43
N LYS A 397 -3.09 -2.47 19.34
CA LYS A 397 -3.99 -2.39 20.50
C LYS A 397 -4.05 -3.64 21.34
N ASN A 398 -3.89 -4.79 20.71
CA ASN A 398 -3.83 -6.06 21.42
C ASN A 398 -2.50 -6.23 22.19
N ASN A 399 -1.67 -5.18 22.27
CA ASN A 399 -0.33 -5.19 22.86
C ASN A 399 0.51 -6.36 22.33
N TYR A 400 0.27 -6.75 21.07
CA TYR A 400 1.07 -7.78 20.46
C TYR A 400 2.46 -7.17 20.30
N ASP A 401 3.44 -7.76 20.99
CA ASP A 401 4.79 -7.25 20.97
C ASP A 401 5.37 -7.43 19.56
N PRO A 402 5.57 -6.34 18.80
CA PRO A 402 6.10 -6.42 17.45
C PRO A 402 7.53 -6.96 17.44
N THR A 403 8.23 -6.88 18.59
CA THR A 403 9.59 -7.38 18.79
C THR A 403 9.64 -8.85 19.15
N LYS A 404 8.52 -9.48 19.58
CA LYS A 404 8.43 -10.95 19.75
C LYS A 404 8.57 -11.70 18.43
N LEU A 405 8.33 -11.04 17.30
CA LEU A 405 8.73 -11.50 15.97
C LEU A 405 10.23 -11.22 15.72
N ASN A 406 11.08 -11.45 16.73
CA ASN A 406 12.51 -11.14 16.83
C ASN A 406 13.18 -10.92 15.46
N THR A 407 13.53 -9.68 15.14
CA THR A 407 14.54 -9.40 14.10
C THR A 407 15.90 -9.43 14.80
N PRO A 408 16.74 -10.45 14.60
CA PRO A 408 18.05 -10.46 15.23
C PRO A 408 18.92 -9.31 14.68
N ALA A 409 19.88 -8.83 15.48
CA ALA A 409 20.66 -7.64 15.16
C ALA A 409 21.43 -7.75 13.83
N ASP A 410 21.82 -8.96 13.43
CA ASP A 410 22.43 -9.24 12.13
C ASP A 410 21.44 -9.01 10.97
N ALA A 411 20.16 -9.33 11.15
CA ALA A 411 19.12 -9.08 10.17
C ALA A 411 18.86 -7.58 9.97
N THR A 412 19.08 -6.73 10.99
CA THR A 412 18.99 -5.27 10.85
C THR A 412 20.03 -4.74 9.87
N LYS A 413 21.31 -5.11 10.05
CA LYS A 413 22.39 -4.67 9.13
C LYS A 413 22.15 -5.17 7.70
N LYS A 414 21.79 -6.45 7.55
CA LYS A 414 21.46 -7.04 6.24
C LYS A 414 20.30 -6.30 5.56
N ARG A 415 19.29 -5.89 6.34
CA ARG A 415 18.16 -5.10 5.85
C ARG A 415 18.60 -3.72 5.39
N GLU A 416 19.46 -3.04 6.14
CA GLU A 416 20.01 -1.75 5.70
C GLU A 416 20.77 -1.88 4.38
N ASP A 417 21.59 -2.91 4.21
CA ASP A 417 22.34 -3.14 2.97
C ASP A 417 21.40 -3.43 1.79
N LEU A 418 20.35 -4.22 2.00
CA LEU A 418 19.28 -4.41 1.02
C LEU A 418 18.59 -3.09 0.67
N VAL A 419 18.22 -2.28 1.67
CA VAL A 419 17.56 -0.98 1.47
C VAL A 419 18.46 -0.01 0.70
N ARG A 420 19.77 0.02 0.97
CA ARG A 420 20.74 0.86 0.24
C ARG A 420 20.81 0.48 -1.23
N LEU A 421 20.89 -0.82 -1.52
CA LEU A 421 20.83 -1.34 -2.90
C LEU A 421 19.53 -0.99 -3.60
N TRP A 422 18.41 -1.14 -2.89
CA TRP A 422 17.09 -0.81 -3.41
C TRP A 422 16.95 0.68 -3.72
N ALA A 423 17.46 1.52 -2.83
CA ALA A 423 17.47 2.97 -2.98
C ALA A 423 18.29 3.43 -4.20
N GLU A 424 19.42 2.78 -4.51
CA GLU A 424 20.19 3.03 -5.73
C GLU A 424 19.39 2.75 -7.00
N VAL A 425 18.71 1.60 -7.05
CA VAL A 425 17.88 1.20 -8.19
C VAL A 425 16.70 2.15 -8.38
N ASN A 426 16.03 2.52 -7.29
CA ASN A 426 14.92 3.47 -7.33
C ASN A 426 15.39 4.86 -7.78
N LEU A 427 16.54 5.34 -7.30
CA LEU A 427 17.09 6.64 -7.70
C LEU A 427 17.43 6.69 -9.19
N GLU A 428 18.04 5.64 -9.72
CA GLU A 428 18.33 5.54 -11.16
C GLU A 428 17.08 5.73 -12.00
N LYS A 429 16.01 5.01 -11.66
CA LYS A 429 14.75 5.07 -12.39
C LYS A 429 14.02 6.39 -12.16
N GLY A 430 13.99 6.88 -10.92
CA GLY A 430 13.43 8.19 -10.58
C GLY A 430 14.09 9.35 -11.32
N SER A 431 15.43 9.36 -11.41
CA SER A 431 16.19 10.37 -12.15
C SER A 431 15.89 10.33 -13.66
N GLY A 432 15.79 9.12 -14.23
CA GLY A 432 15.42 8.94 -15.64
C GLY A 432 14.04 9.50 -15.97
N TYR A 433 13.02 9.23 -15.14
CA TYR A 433 11.66 9.74 -15.36
C TYR A 433 11.55 11.25 -15.12
N ALA A 434 12.25 11.76 -14.12
CA ALA A 434 12.35 13.20 -13.89
C ALA A 434 13.18 13.92 -14.98
N GLN A 435 13.91 13.19 -15.83
CA GLN A 435 14.83 13.72 -16.86
C GLN A 435 15.85 14.69 -16.26
N THR A 436 16.42 14.32 -15.12
CA THR A 436 17.42 15.11 -14.40
C THR A 436 18.53 14.19 -13.88
N SER A 437 19.64 14.76 -13.43
CA SER A 437 20.73 13.96 -12.87
C SER A 437 20.36 13.43 -11.47
N LYS A 438 20.98 12.30 -11.09
CA LYS A 438 20.88 11.76 -9.72
C LYS A 438 21.31 12.78 -8.68
N ASP A 439 22.41 13.48 -8.97
CA ASP A 439 22.99 14.50 -8.09
C ASP A 439 22.05 15.69 -7.89
N ALA A 440 21.34 16.10 -8.95
CA ALA A 440 20.35 17.18 -8.87
C ALA A 440 19.17 16.80 -7.97
N LEU A 441 18.61 15.60 -8.10
CA LEU A 441 17.54 15.13 -7.20
C LEU A 441 18.02 15.03 -5.76
N GLN A 442 19.23 14.50 -5.54
CA GLN A 442 19.78 14.40 -4.19
C GLN A 442 20.04 15.77 -3.56
N LYS A 443 20.47 16.75 -4.35
CA LYS A 443 20.64 18.14 -3.91
C LYS A 443 19.29 18.75 -3.54
N GLU A 444 18.27 18.61 -4.39
CA GLU A 444 16.91 19.08 -4.11
C GLU A 444 16.37 18.49 -2.80
N VAL A 445 16.57 17.19 -2.59
CA VAL A 445 16.20 16.52 -1.33
C VAL A 445 16.94 17.10 -0.14
N ALA A 446 18.25 17.36 -0.25
CA ALA A 446 19.03 17.95 0.83
C ALA A 446 18.55 19.36 1.20
N GLU A 447 18.07 20.14 0.21
CA GLU A 447 17.53 21.49 0.39
C GLU A 447 16.10 21.48 0.95
N GLN A 448 15.25 20.54 0.51
CA GLN A 448 13.84 20.46 0.91
C GLN A 448 13.57 19.61 2.16
N LEU A 449 14.49 18.72 2.57
CA LEU A 449 14.32 17.88 3.77
C LEU A 449 14.17 18.70 5.07
N PRO A 450 14.98 19.74 5.33
CA PRO A 450 14.86 20.54 6.56
C PRO A 450 13.50 21.23 6.69
N SER A 451 12.98 21.74 5.57
CA SER A 451 11.65 22.35 5.50
C SER A 451 10.55 21.32 5.72
N LEU A 452 10.65 20.16 5.06
CA LEU A 452 9.80 18.99 5.26
C LEU A 452 10.10 18.22 6.56
N ARG A 453 10.85 18.75 7.53
CA ARG A 453 10.93 18.17 8.88
C ARG A 453 10.41 19.13 9.94
N ASN A 454 10.00 20.32 9.52
CA ASN A 454 9.42 21.33 10.38
C ASN A 454 7.89 21.13 10.48
N PRO A 455 7.34 20.78 11.66
CA PRO A 455 5.90 20.56 11.83
C PRO A 455 5.04 21.79 11.45
N LYS A 456 5.56 23.02 11.63
CA LYS A 456 4.88 24.26 11.21
C LYS A 456 4.86 24.43 9.70
N MET A 457 5.86 23.93 9.00
CA MET A 457 5.92 23.99 7.54
C MET A 457 5.08 22.89 6.90
N TYR A 458 4.98 21.72 7.54
CA TYR A 458 3.97 20.72 7.22
C TYR A 458 2.55 21.25 7.34
N TYR A 459 2.27 21.98 8.43
CA TYR A 459 1.01 22.71 8.64
C TYR A 459 0.75 23.68 7.47
N HIS A 460 1.74 24.46 7.04
CA HIS A 460 1.57 25.36 5.90
C HIS A 460 1.42 24.64 4.56
N LEU A 461 2.20 23.59 4.28
CA LEU A 461 2.11 22.83 3.04
C LEU A 461 0.78 22.08 2.93
N SER A 462 0.29 21.49 4.01
CA SER A 462 -1.02 20.85 4.05
C SER A 462 -2.18 21.85 3.94
N MET A 463 -1.99 23.11 4.34
CA MET A 463 -2.97 24.18 4.13
C MET A 463 -2.97 24.74 2.72
N LEU A 464 -1.80 25.12 2.23
CA LEU A 464 -1.61 25.75 0.93
C LEU A 464 -2.02 24.80 -0.19
N MET A 465 -1.63 23.52 -0.07
CA MET A 465 -1.96 22.50 -1.07
C MET A 465 -3.40 21.98 -1.01
N TRP A 466 -4.25 22.43 -0.07
CA TRP A 466 -5.65 21.97 -0.02
C TRP A 466 -6.68 23.10 -0.04
N ASN A 467 -6.34 24.28 0.49
CA ASN A 467 -7.21 25.47 0.43
C ASN A 467 -7.14 26.24 -0.90
N GLY A 468 -6.31 25.79 -1.85
CA GLY A 468 -6.32 26.32 -3.22
C GLY A 468 -5.86 27.77 -3.35
N ARG A 469 -4.95 28.24 -2.49
CA ARG A 469 -4.22 29.48 -2.76
C ARG A 469 -2.88 29.11 -3.39
N ASP A 470 -2.75 29.40 -4.67
CA ASP A 470 -1.50 29.26 -5.41
C ASP A 470 -0.40 30.12 -4.75
N MET A 471 0.82 29.59 -4.68
CA MET A 471 2.00 30.29 -4.13
C MET A 471 2.54 31.39 -5.05
N HIS A 472 1.81 31.83 -6.08
CA HIS A 472 2.33 32.77 -7.06
C HIS A 472 2.06 34.28 -6.80
N ASP A 473 1.23 34.64 -5.82
CA ASP A 473 0.81 36.06 -5.65
C ASP A 473 1.48 36.83 -4.50
N HIS A 474 2.52 36.30 -3.85
CA HIS A 474 3.22 37.03 -2.78
C HIS A 474 4.53 37.69 -3.18
N SER A 475 4.83 37.78 -4.49
CA SER A 475 6.04 38.48 -4.98
C SER A 475 5.79 39.74 -5.80
N GLN A 476 4.54 40.11 -6.12
CA GLN A 476 4.27 41.27 -6.99
C GLN A 476 3.57 42.48 -6.35
N ASP A 477 3.03 42.39 -5.12
CA ASP A 477 2.31 43.52 -4.52
C ASP A 477 3.15 44.45 -3.60
N ASN A 478 4.45 44.18 -3.44
CA ASN A 478 5.33 45.11 -2.69
C ASN A 478 6.00 46.20 -3.55
N ASN A 479 5.61 46.34 -4.82
CA ASN A 479 6.19 47.31 -5.75
C ASN A 479 5.15 48.23 -6.42
N LYS A 480 4.15 48.70 -5.67
CA LYS A 480 3.38 49.89 -6.05
C LYS A 480 3.41 50.95 -4.94
N GLY A 481 4.44 51.77 -5.02
CA GLY A 481 4.24 53.22 -5.08
C GLY A 481 3.88 53.93 -3.77
N SER A 482 4.79 53.91 -2.81
CA SER A 482 5.05 55.12 -2.02
C SER A 482 5.69 56.16 -2.94
N SER A 483 4.90 57.11 -3.45
CA SER A 483 5.41 58.42 -3.88
C SER A 483 4.29 59.45 -4.06
N ALA A 484 4.40 60.52 -3.25
CA ALA A 484 3.96 61.90 -3.44
C ALA A 484 2.44 62.20 -3.39
N ASN A 485 1.93 62.82 -2.31
CA ASN A 485 2.02 64.23 -1.88
C ASN A 485 0.97 65.18 -2.50
N GLN A 486 0.23 65.80 -1.57
CA GLN A 486 -0.10 67.23 -1.48
C GLN A 486 -1.21 67.87 -2.35
N LYS A 487 -2.15 68.47 -1.59
CA LYS A 487 -2.99 69.66 -1.90
C LYS A 487 -4.02 69.45 -3.02
N LYS A 488 -5.30 69.72 -2.82
CA LYS A 488 -5.93 70.88 -2.19
C LYS A 488 -7.35 70.53 -1.77
#